data_AF-A0A1Q7CQ14-F1
#
_entry.id   AF-A0A1Q7CQ14-F1
#
_cell.length_a   1.000
_cell.length_b   1.000
_cell.length_c   1.000
_cell.angle_alpha   90.00
_cell.angle_beta   90.00
_cell.angle_gamma   90.00
#
_symmetry.space_group_name_H-M   'P 1'
#
loop_
_entity.id
_entity.type
_entity.pdbx_description
1 polymer ?
#
loop_
_entity_poly.entity_id
_entity_poly.type
_entity_poly.pdbx_seq_one_letter_code
_entity_poly.pdbx_strand_id
1 'polypeptide(L)'
;MAHYARSLRAEVPVFIAGSSLAFSSLETALAAWIEEGHPKRTDLVEIREGLDNGIAAIRSSRDSVVHFRETIAAIPRLTSRLKKALRSTKTQLDELIAGITIISDRGASILERLKTASDMPEND
;
A
#
# COMPACT_ATOMS: atom_id res chain seq x y z
N MET A 1 22.02 6.56 10.29
CA MET A 1 21.76 7.06 8.92
C MET A 1 22.29 6.19 7.80
N ALA A 2 23.60 5.95 7.63
CA ALA A 2 24.07 5.15 6.50
C ALA A 2 23.57 3.69 6.52
N HIS A 3 23.48 3.07 7.70
CA HIS A 3 22.87 1.74 7.87
C HIS A 3 21.38 1.77 7.49
N TYR A 4 20.63 2.69 8.09
CA TYR A 4 19.20 2.89 7.82
C TYR A 4 18.89 3.12 6.33
N ALA A 5 19.67 3.95 5.64
CA ALA A 5 19.52 4.17 4.20
C ALA A 5 19.73 2.89 3.37
N ARG A 6 20.61 1.99 3.82
CA ARG A 6 20.81 0.68 3.17
C ARG A 6 19.65 -0.28 3.45
N SER A 7 19.16 -0.32 4.69
CA SER A 7 17.99 -1.11 5.06
C SER A 7 16.78 -0.72 4.21
N LEU A 8 16.45 0.59 4.14
CA LEU A 8 15.36 1.06 3.28
C LEU A 8 15.55 0.69 1.82
N ARG A 9 16.78 0.82 1.29
CA ARG A 9 17.10 0.44 -0.09
C ARG A 9 16.88 -1.04 -0.39
N ALA A 10 17.01 -1.90 0.60
CA ALA A 10 16.74 -3.34 0.46
C ALA A 10 15.26 -3.66 0.66
N GLU A 11 14.62 -3.03 1.65
CA GLU A 11 13.28 -3.38 2.11
C GLU A 11 12.16 -2.76 1.26
N VAL A 12 12.32 -1.51 0.81
CA VAL A 12 11.26 -0.79 0.07
C VAL A 12 10.85 -1.53 -1.21
N PRO A 13 11.78 -1.99 -2.09
CA PRO A 13 11.40 -2.73 -3.28
C PRO A 13 10.70 -4.06 -2.96
N VAL A 14 11.13 -4.75 -1.91
CA VAL A 14 10.54 -6.02 -1.47
C VAL A 14 9.11 -5.81 -0.96
N PHE A 15 8.89 -4.78 -0.16
CA PHE A 15 7.56 -4.40 0.32
C PHE A 15 6.62 -4.07 -0.84
N ILE A 16 7.07 -3.26 -1.81
CA ILE A 16 6.25 -2.87 -2.96
C ILE A 16 5.89 -4.10 -3.81
N ALA A 17 6.87 -4.95 -4.10
CA ALA A 17 6.66 -6.16 -4.89
C ALA A 17 5.73 -7.15 -4.20
N GLY A 18 5.95 -7.41 -2.91
CA GLY A 18 5.12 -8.32 -2.10
C GLY A 18 3.67 -7.85 -2.01
N SER A 19 3.47 -6.55 -1.74
CA SER A 19 2.12 -5.96 -1.70
C SER A 19 1.44 -6.05 -3.06
N SER A 20 2.15 -5.69 -4.14
CA SER A 20 1.61 -5.75 -5.50
C SER A 20 1.18 -7.16 -5.89
N LEU A 21 1.97 -8.17 -5.52
CA LEU A 21 1.64 -9.57 -5.73
C LEU A 21 0.40 -9.98 -4.92
N ALA A 22 0.33 -9.64 -3.63
CA ALA A 22 -0.81 -9.95 -2.78
C ALA A 22 -2.12 -9.38 -3.33
N PHE A 23 -2.11 -8.12 -3.78
CA PHE A 23 -3.28 -7.49 -4.41
C PHE A 23 -3.64 -8.15 -5.75
N SER A 24 -2.67 -8.54 -6.57
CA SER A 24 -2.94 -9.31 -7.79
C SER A 24 -3.59 -10.66 -7.48
N SER A 25 -3.05 -11.39 -6.51
CA SER A 25 -3.60 -12.68 -6.09
C SER A 25 -5.00 -12.55 -5.52
N LEU A 26 -5.26 -11.48 -4.74
CA LEU A 26 -6.61 -11.18 -4.24
C LEU A 26 -7.57 -10.89 -5.39
N GLU A 27 -7.18 -10.07 -6.37
CA GLU A 27 -8.00 -9.80 -7.55
C GLU A 27 -8.34 -11.08 -8.33
N THR A 28 -7.36 -11.94 -8.57
CA THR A 28 -7.57 -13.21 -9.26
C THR A 28 -8.49 -14.15 -8.48
N ALA A 29 -8.28 -14.27 -7.16
CA ALA A 29 -9.11 -15.11 -6.31
C ALA A 29 -10.56 -14.61 -6.26
N LEU A 30 -10.76 -13.29 -6.15
CA LEU A 30 -12.10 -12.69 -6.16
C LEU A 30 -12.81 -12.88 -7.50
N ALA A 31 -12.10 -12.69 -8.61
CA ALA A 31 -12.68 -12.91 -9.94
C ALA A 31 -13.14 -14.36 -10.12
N ALA A 32 -12.28 -15.34 -9.78
CA ALA A 32 -12.64 -16.75 -9.86
C ALA A 32 -13.84 -17.09 -8.96
N TRP A 33 -13.83 -16.60 -7.72
CA TRP A 33 -14.90 -16.88 -6.76
C TRP A 33 -16.26 -16.27 -7.17
N ILE A 34 -16.25 -15.09 -7.80
CA ILE A 34 -17.44 -14.48 -8.39
C ILE A 34 -17.92 -15.30 -9.61
N GLU A 35 -17.02 -15.70 -10.50
CA GLU A 35 -17.34 -16.48 -11.69
C GLU A 35 -17.95 -17.86 -11.36
N GLU A 36 -17.51 -18.48 -10.26
CA GLU A 36 -18.04 -19.75 -9.78
C GLU A 36 -19.43 -19.62 -9.12
N GLY A 37 -19.98 -18.40 -8.99
CA GLY A 37 -21.33 -18.16 -8.45
C GLY A 37 -21.46 -18.46 -6.95
N HIS A 38 -20.35 -18.43 -6.22
CA HIS A 38 -20.27 -18.87 -4.83
C HIS A 38 -20.30 -17.79 -3.73
N PRO A 39 -20.26 -16.46 -3.96
CA PRO A 39 -20.15 -15.55 -2.84
C PRO A 39 -21.50 -15.33 -2.16
N LYS A 40 -21.60 -15.76 -0.89
CA LYS A 40 -22.66 -15.22 -0.02
C LYS A 40 -22.41 -13.73 0.17
N ARG A 41 -23.47 -12.93 0.17
CA ARG A 41 -23.38 -11.49 0.38
C ARG A 41 -22.61 -11.11 1.66
N THR A 42 -22.72 -11.93 2.71
CA THR A 42 -21.98 -11.77 3.97
C THR A 42 -20.47 -11.80 3.77
N ASP A 43 -19.98 -12.75 2.98
CA ASP A 43 -18.56 -12.99 2.77
C ASP A 43 -17.94 -11.84 1.96
N LEU A 44 -18.70 -11.29 1.00
CA LEU A 44 -18.30 -10.07 0.26
C LEU A 44 -18.22 -8.84 1.17
N VAL A 45 -19.14 -8.71 2.13
CA VAL A 45 -19.13 -7.60 3.09
C VAL A 45 -17.90 -7.70 4.01
N GLU A 46 -17.58 -8.88 4.53
CA GLU A 46 -16.40 -9.09 5.38
C GLU A 46 -15.10 -8.77 4.64
N ILE A 47 -14.95 -9.24 3.39
CA ILE A 47 -13.78 -8.94 2.57
C ILE A 47 -13.68 -7.44 2.29
N ARG A 48 -14.82 -6.78 2.00
CA ARG A 48 -14.88 -5.34 1.77
C ARG A 48 -14.42 -4.56 3.00
N GLU A 49 -14.93 -4.90 4.19
CA GLU A 49 -14.53 -4.25 5.45
C GLU A 49 -13.06 -4.50 5.79
N GLY A 50 -12.57 -5.73 5.62
CA GLY A 50 -11.17 -6.06 5.81
C GLY A 50 -10.25 -5.27 4.87
N LEU A 51 -10.64 -5.15 3.60
CA LEU A 51 -9.91 -4.39 2.60
C LEU A 51 -9.92 -2.89 2.89
N ASP A 52 -11.07 -2.32 3.27
CA ASP A 52 -11.20 -0.90 3.62
C ASP A 52 -10.33 -0.54 4.84
N ASN A 53 -10.39 -1.35 5.89
CA ASN A 53 -9.53 -1.21 7.07
C ASN A 53 -8.04 -1.31 6.72
N GLY A 54 -7.68 -2.28 5.85
CA GLY A 54 -6.30 -2.44 5.38
C GLY A 54 -5.80 -1.23 4.61
N ILE A 55 -6.62 -0.68 3.69
CA ILE A 55 -6.30 0.54 2.93
C ILE A 55 -6.13 1.72 3.88
N ALA A 56 -7.03 1.89 4.85
CA ALA A 56 -6.94 2.97 5.84
C ALA A 56 -5.64 2.88 6.66
N ALA A 57 -5.26 1.68 7.12
CA ALA A 57 -4.00 1.47 7.84
C ALA A 57 -2.77 1.78 6.95
N ILE A 58 -2.78 1.33 5.70
CA ILE A 58 -1.72 1.61 4.72
C ILE A 58 -1.59 3.13 4.49
N ARG A 59 -2.70 3.85 4.34
CA ARG A 59 -2.70 5.31 4.17
C ARG A 59 -2.21 6.04 5.42
N SER A 60 -2.63 5.63 6.61
CA SER A 60 -2.11 6.20 7.86
C SER A 60 -0.59 6.00 8.00
N SER A 61 -0.06 4.84 7.56
CA SER A 61 1.38 4.61 7.54
C SER A 61 2.12 5.58 6.61
N ARG A 62 1.51 5.96 5.47
CA ARG A 62 2.04 6.96 4.52
C ARG A 62 2.29 8.29 5.22
N ASP A 63 1.34 8.76 6.03
CA ASP A 63 1.44 10.05 6.70
C ASP A 63 2.62 10.09 7.67
N SER A 64 2.86 8.99 8.38
CA SER A 64 4.04 8.84 9.25
C SER A 64 5.35 8.91 8.45
N VAL A 65 5.40 8.27 7.27
CA VAL A 65 6.58 8.30 6.39
C VAL A 65 6.80 9.71 5.81
N VAL A 66 5.74 10.40 5.39
CA VAL A 66 5.79 11.79 4.92
C VAL A 66 6.34 12.70 6.01
N HIS A 67 5.79 12.61 7.22
CA HIS A 67 6.23 13.43 8.35
C HIS A 67 7.71 13.21 8.70
N PHE A 68 8.15 11.94 8.71
CA PHE A 68 9.56 11.62 8.95
C PHE A 68 10.48 12.17 7.84
N ARG A 69 10.04 12.06 6.58
CA ARG A 69 10.76 12.60 5.41
C ARG A 69 10.91 14.12 5.52
N GLU A 70 9.88 14.82 5.95
CA GLU A 70 9.92 16.28 6.20
C GLU A 70 10.87 16.64 7.34
N THR A 71 10.79 15.89 8.46
CA THR A 71 11.69 16.06 9.61
C THR A 71 13.16 15.91 9.21
N ILE A 72 13.47 14.89 8.41
CA ILE A 72 14.82 14.67 7.86
C ILE A 72 15.25 15.83 6.96
N ALA A 73 14.35 16.38 6.15
CA ALA A 73 14.67 17.48 5.25
C ALA A 73 14.99 18.79 6.00
N ALA A 74 14.46 18.97 7.21
CA ALA A 74 14.66 20.16 8.02
C ALA A 74 16.01 20.21 8.77
N ILE A 75 16.81 19.13 8.77
CA ILE A 75 18.04 19.08 9.59
C ILE A 75 19.11 20.05 9.04
N PRO A 76 19.52 21.09 9.80
CA PRO A 76 20.52 22.05 9.35
C PRO A 76 21.95 21.52 9.47
N ARG A 77 22.88 22.12 8.69
CA ARG A 77 24.36 22.00 8.82
C ARG A 77 24.90 20.57 8.93
N LEU A 78 24.84 19.85 7.81
CA LEU A 78 25.32 18.46 7.72
C LEU A 78 26.75 18.38 7.14
N THR A 79 27.56 17.47 7.68
CA THR A 79 28.82 17.04 7.07
C THR A 79 28.58 16.37 5.71
N SER A 80 29.58 16.31 4.82
CA SER A 80 29.43 15.74 3.47
C SER A 80 28.90 14.30 3.46
N ARG A 81 29.41 13.45 4.37
CA ARG A 81 28.98 12.05 4.55
C ARG A 81 27.53 11.97 5.02
N LEU A 82 27.12 12.83 5.94
CA LEU A 82 25.76 12.86 6.45
C LEU A 82 24.78 13.39 5.38
N LYS A 83 25.18 14.41 4.59
CA LYS A 83 24.41 14.88 3.42
C LYS A 83 24.14 13.76 2.42
N LYS A 84 25.14 12.93 2.11
CA LYS A 84 24.97 11.80 1.18
C LYS A 84 23.97 10.77 1.72
N ALA A 85 24.11 10.39 2.99
CA ALA A 85 23.19 9.44 3.63
C ALA A 85 21.76 10.00 3.72
N LEU A 86 21.61 11.30 4.02
CA LEU A 86 20.31 11.98 4.08
C LEU A 86 19.61 11.98 2.72
N ARG A 87 20.33 12.35 1.65
CA ARG A 87 19.79 12.30 0.29
C ARG A 87 19.33 10.89 -0.09
N SER A 88 20.16 9.89 0.18
CA SER A 88 19.78 8.49 -0.08
C SER A 88 18.54 8.08 0.71
N THR A 89 18.45 8.47 1.97
CA THR A 89 17.27 8.17 2.82
C THR A 89 16.03 8.86 2.26
N LYS A 90 16.13 10.13 1.89
CA LYS A 90 15.04 10.90 1.28
C LYS A 90 14.50 10.25 0.02
N THR A 91 15.38 9.84 -0.90
CA THR A 91 14.99 9.13 -2.13
C THR A 91 14.22 7.85 -1.80
N GLN A 92 14.67 7.07 -0.83
CA GLN A 92 14.00 5.83 -0.44
C GLN A 92 12.65 6.06 0.24
N LEU A 93 12.51 7.14 1.03
CA LEU A 93 11.23 7.53 1.61
C LEU A 93 10.27 8.04 0.53
N ASP A 94 10.75 8.82 -0.46
CA ASP A 94 9.95 9.26 -1.60
C ASP A 94 9.45 8.05 -2.42
N GLU A 95 10.30 7.04 -2.66
CA GLU A 95 9.93 5.77 -3.30
C GLU A 95 8.89 4.99 -2.49
N LEU A 96 9.05 4.90 -1.16
CA LEU A 96 8.09 4.22 -0.28
C LEU A 96 6.73 4.92 -0.28
N ILE A 97 6.71 6.26 -0.22
CA ILE A 97 5.47 7.06 -0.28
C ILE A 97 4.74 6.80 -1.59
N ALA A 98 5.47 6.79 -2.72
CA ALA A 98 4.89 6.48 -4.03
C ALA A 98 4.34 5.05 -4.08
N GLY A 99 5.10 4.07 -3.59
CA GLY A 99 4.67 2.68 -3.51
C GLY A 99 3.39 2.49 -2.68
N ILE A 100 3.35 3.06 -1.47
CA ILE A 100 2.16 3.05 -0.61
C ILE A 100 0.95 3.67 -1.31
N THR A 101 1.14 4.78 -2.02
CA THR A 101 0.07 5.46 -2.77
C THR A 101 -0.52 4.51 -3.82
N ILE A 102 0.32 3.95 -4.69
CA ILE A 102 -0.08 3.01 -5.74
C ILE A 102 -0.82 1.80 -5.16
N ILE A 103 -0.30 1.21 -4.08
CA ILE A 103 -0.89 0.05 -3.42
C ILE A 103 -2.28 0.40 -2.86
N SER A 104 -2.42 1.55 -2.19
CA SER A 104 -3.69 1.98 -1.61
C SER A 104 -4.74 2.31 -2.67
N ASP A 105 -4.34 2.91 -3.79
CA ASP A 105 -5.23 3.22 -4.91
C ASP A 105 -5.71 1.96 -5.62
N ARG A 106 -4.83 0.96 -5.76
CA ARG A 106 -5.20 -0.35 -6.27
C ARG A 106 -6.19 -1.06 -5.35
N GLY A 107 -5.93 -1.04 -4.04
CA GLY A 107 -6.88 -1.56 -3.05
C GLY A 107 -8.25 -0.89 -3.17
N ALA A 108 -8.29 0.44 -3.30
CA ALA A 108 -9.52 1.19 -3.48
C ALA A 108 -10.26 0.79 -4.76
N SER A 109 -9.54 0.55 -5.86
CA SER A 109 -10.14 0.07 -7.11
C SER A 109 -10.82 -1.30 -6.95
N ILE A 110 -10.21 -2.22 -6.19
CA ILE A 110 -10.79 -3.53 -5.89
C ILE A 110 -12.05 -3.36 -5.03
N LEU A 111 -11.99 -2.50 -4.02
CA LEU A 111 -13.10 -2.19 -3.14
C LEU A 111 -14.33 -1.69 -3.93
N GLU A 112 -14.13 -0.79 -4.90
CA GLU A 112 -15.21 -0.28 -5.76
C GLU A 112 -15.83 -1.36 -6.66
N ARG A 113 -15.01 -2.30 -7.18
CA ARG A 113 -15.52 -3.44 -7.94
C ARG A 113 -16.35 -4.38 -7.06
N LEU A 114 -15.90 -4.63 -5.83
CA LEU A 114 -16.65 -5.43 -4.86
C LEU A 114 -17.98 -4.80 -4.46
N LYS A 115 -18.02 -3.47 -4.27
CA LYS A 115 -19.28 -2.74 -4.02
C LYS A 115 -20.27 -2.94 -5.16
N THR A 116 -19.82 -2.71 -6.39
CA THR A 116 -20.64 -2.92 -7.60
C THR A 116 -21.19 -4.34 -7.68
N ALA A 117 -20.37 -5.36 -7.39
CA ALA A 117 -20.81 -6.76 -7.40
C ALA A 117 -21.83 -7.07 -6.29
N SER A 118 -21.67 -6.47 -5.10
CA SER A 118 -22.57 -6.68 -3.95
C SER A 118 -23.92 -5.95 -4.05
N ASP A 119 -24.04 -4.98 -4.96
CA ASP A 119 -25.24 -4.18 -5.21
C ASP A 119 -26.06 -4.70 -6.41
N MET A 120 -25.58 -5.71 -7.14
CA MET A 120 -26.36 -6.37 -8.19
C MET A 120 -27.49 -7.19 -7.57
N PRO A 121 -28.75 -7.09 -8.08
CA PRO A 121 -29.86 -7.88 -7.58
C PRO A 121 -29.61 -9.38 -7.79
N GLU A 122 -29.99 -10.21 -6.81
CA GLU A 122 -30.07 -11.66 -7.01
C GLU A 122 -30.98 -11.92 -8.21
N ASN A 123 -30.47 -12.60 -9.24
CA ASN A 123 -31.33 -13.09 -10.30
C ASN A 123 -32.19 -14.21 -9.70
N ASP A 124 -33.49 -13.92 -9.56
CA ASP A 124 -34.56 -14.89 -9.26
C ASP A 124 -34.56 -16.10 -10.22
#